data_AF-A0A7X0DIV9-F1
#
_entry.id   AF-A0A7X0DIV9-F1
#
_cell.length_a   1.000
_cell.length_b   1.000
_cell.length_c   1.000
_cell.angle_alpha   90.00
_cell.angle_beta   90.00
_cell.angle_gamma   90.00
#
_symmetry.space_group_name_H-M   'P 1'
#
loop_
_entity.id
_entity.type
_entity.pdbx_description
1 polymer ?
#
loop_
_entity_poly.entity_id
_entity_poly.type
_entity_poly.pdbx_seq_one_letter_code
_entity_poly.pdbx_strand_id
1 'polypeptide(L)'
;MKPCVTIVVFLLAINLIDGTWATSLGSKPLNVRQIQDLPVACLPENEGENIALKAADVASDDSVEGPKGRWAIELVPGAKPLTVHPGECVAFGKLIDGYRQLGEIRPLEEGKTYSFGLRRGDRINDWVSKLYVGVFCVMRLSDGRLAYLPYVDHPDGTTTYPPCGRYIGSPPASDGINPPRPPSSLPINNQP
;
A
#
# COMPACT_ATOMS: atom_id res chain seq x y z
N MET A 1 -49.29 47.63 30.70
CA MET A 1 -48.07 46.97 31.23
C MET A 1 -48.45 45.51 31.50
N LYS A 2 -47.92 44.43 30.94
CA LYS A 2 -46.93 44.06 29.90
C LYS A 2 -47.44 42.70 29.34
N PRO A 3 -47.35 42.38 28.04
CA PRO A 3 -47.59 41.03 27.55
C PRO A 3 -46.33 40.16 27.71
N CYS A 4 -46.52 38.91 28.14
CA CYS A 4 -45.47 37.91 28.23
C CYS A 4 -45.26 37.32 26.84
N VAL A 5 -44.15 37.67 26.19
CA VAL A 5 -43.76 37.14 24.87
C VAL A 5 -42.95 35.87 25.09
N THR A 6 -43.53 34.73 24.71
CA THR A 6 -42.84 33.43 24.67
C THR A 6 -41.90 33.42 23.46
N ILE A 7 -40.59 33.47 23.71
CA ILE A 7 -39.55 33.33 22.68
C ILE A 7 -39.34 31.83 22.41
N VAL A 8 -39.66 31.41 21.19
CA VAL A 8 -39.36 30.06 20.68
C VAL A 8 -37.88 29.99 20.33
N VAL A 9 -37.12 29.17 21.06
CA VAL A 9 -35.70 28.91 20.80
C VAL A 9 -35.59 27.93 19.62
N PHE A 10 -35.19 28.44 18.46
CA PHE A 10 -34.86 27.63 17.29
C PHE A 10 -33.46 27.00 17.50
N LEU A 11 -33.42 25.71 17.82
CA LEU A 11 -32.20 24.90 17.85
C LEU A 11 -31.74 24.65 16.41
N LEU A 12 -30.76 25.43 15.94
CA LEU A 12 -29.99 25.12 14.74
C LEU A 12 -29.00 23.99 15.06
N ALA A 13 -29.41 22.76 14.80
CA ALA A 13 -28.51 21.61 14.76
C ALA A 13 -27.59 21.78 13.53
N ILE A 14 -26.35 22.21 13.78
CA ILE A 14 -25.29 22.24 12.77
C ILE A 14 -24.92 20.79 12.50
N ASN A 15 -25.33 20.28 11.33
CA ASN A 15 -24.88 19.00 10.82
C ASN A 15 -23.36 19.03 10.71
N LEU A 16 -22.69 18.20 11.52
CA LEU A 16 -21.30 17.84 11.31
C LEU A 16 -21.23 17.16 9.95
N ILE A 17 -20.56 17.81 9.01
CA ILE A 17 -20.23 17.23 7.72
C ILE A 17 -19.14 16.21 8.04
N ASP A 18 -19.53 14.93 8.10
CA ASP A 18 -18.58 13.84 8.14
C ASP A 18 -17.63 14.00 6.94
N GLY A 19 -16.35 14.20 7.25
CA GLY A 19 -15.30 14.31 6.26
C GLY A 19 -15.37 13.08 5.37
N THR A 20 -15.50 13.31 4.06
CA THR A 20 -15.36 12.25 3.07
C THR A 20 -13.92 11.75 3.16
N TRP A 21 -13.78 10.48 3.51
CA TRP A 21 -12.50 9.83 3.69
C TRP A 21 -11.88 9.71 2.30
N ALA A 22 -10.90 10.57 2.00
CA ALA A 22 -10.12 10.48 0.77
C ALA A 22 -9.14 9.31 0.91
N THR A 23 -9.64 8.08 0.94
CA THR A 23 -8.82 6.88 0.78
C THR A 23 -8.29 6.91 -0.65
N SER A 24 -6.97 7.01 -0.79
CA SER A 24 -6.26 6.91 -2.07
C SER A 24 -6.87 5.79 -2.93
N LEU A 25 -7.15 6.12 -4.18
CA LEU A 25 -7.97 5.35 -5.11
C LEU A 25 -7.38 3.95 -5.36
N GLY A 26 -7.84 2.96 -4.59
CA GLY A 26 -8.30 1.71 -5.19
C GLY A 26 -7.52 0.42 -4.96
N SER A 27 -6.52 0.36 -4.08
CA SER A 27 -5.89 -0.90 -3.68
C SER A 27 -6.01 -1.12 -2.17
N LYS A 28 -6.12 -2.38 -1.75
CA LYS A 28 -6.15 -2.74 -0.32
C LYS A 28 -4.73 -2.77 0.26
N PRO A 29 -4.53 -2.40 1.54
CA PRO A 29 -3.19 -2.39 2.13
C PRO A 29 -2.63 -3.80 2.35
N LEU A 30 -1.31 -3.93 2.29
CA LEU A 30 -0.54 -5.09 2.78
C LEU A 30 0.41 -4.65 3.89
N ASN A 31 0.59 -5.54 4.85
CA ASN A 31 1.63 -5.41 5.85
C ASN A 31 2.93 -5.99 5.29
N VAL A 32 3.88 -5.13 4.91
CA VAL A 32 5.22 -5.57 4.52
C VAL A 32 6.09 -5.67 5.76
N ARG A 33 6.79 -6.80 5.93
CA ARG A 33 7.76 -7.02 7.01
C ARG A 33 8.90 -7.91 6.55
N GLN A 34 9.94 -8.03 7.36
CA GLN A 34 11.09 -8.90 7.08
C GLN A 34 10.99 -10.21 7.85
N ILE A 35 11.13 -11.33 7.14
CA ILE A 35 11.25 -12.68 7.73
C ILE A 35 12.45 -13.36 7.07
N GLN A 36 13.40 -13.84 7.89
CA GLN A 36 14.59 -14.57 7.39
C GLN A 36 15.29 -13.84 6.23
N ASP A 37 15.52 -12.53 6.40
CA ASP A 37 16.21 -11.66 5.44
C ASP A 37 15.51 -11.44 4.10
N LEU A 38 14.22 -11.76 4.00
CA LEU A 38 13.41 -11.47 2.83
C LEU A 38 12.25 -10.53 3.19
N PRO A 39 11.87 -9.60 2.31
CA PRO A 39 10.61 -8.92 2.45
C PRO A 39 9.48 -9.91 2.16
N VAL A 40 8.48 -9.89 3.04
CA VAL A 40 7.24 -10.63 2.88
C VAL A 40 6.08 -9.64 2.93
N ALA A 41 5.05 -9.88 2.12
CA ALA A 41 3.81 -9.13 2.18
C ALA A 41 2.70 -9.99 2.77
N CYS A 42 2.10 -9.51 3.86
CA CYS A 42 1.08 -10.22 4.62
C CYS A 42 -0.27 -9.55 4.47
N LEU A 43 -1.33 -10.36 4.43
CA LEU A 43 -2.68 -9.83 4.54
C LEU A 43 -2.90 -9.23 5.93
N PRO A 44 -3.61 -8.10 6.05
CA PRO A 44 -4.00 -7.55 7.35
C PRO A 44 -4.79 -8.58 8.18
N GLU A 45 -4.42 -8.74 9.46
CA GLU A 45 -5.02 -9.73 10.36
C GLU A 45 -6.48 -9.41 10.69
N ASN A 46 -6.81 -8.13 10.83
CA ASN A 46 -8.09 -7.66 11.40
C ASN A 46 -9.13 -7.24 10.34
N GLU A 47 -8.73 -7.16 9.07
CA GLU A 47 -9.52 -6.53 8.01
C GLU A 47 -9.62 -7.39 6.73
N GLY A 48 -9.02 -8.58 6.75
CA GLY A 48 -8.82 -9.39 5.55
C GLY A 48 -9.92 -10.42 5.30
N GLU A 49 -10.29 -10.55 4.03
CA GLU A 49 -10.89 -11.79 3.51
C GLU A 49 -9.76 -12.73 3.07
N ASN A 50 -10.01 -14.03 3.10
CA ASN A 50 -9.16 -14.98 2.38
C ASN A 50 -9.11 -14.60 0.89
N ILE A 51 -7.95 -14.75 0.26
CA ILE A 51 -7.82 -14.55 -1.18
C ILE A 51 -7.30 -15.81 -1.87
N ALA A 52 -7.84 -16.12 -3.05
CA ALA A 52 -7.20 -17.02 -3.98
C ALA A 52 -6.12 -16.25 -4.74
N LEU A 53 -4.85 -16.49 -4.45
CA LEU A 53 -3.74 -15.77 -5.05
C LEU A 53 -3.67 -16.06 -6.56
N LYS A 54 -3.79 -15.02 -7.39
CA LYS A 54 -3.62 -15.13 -8.84
C LYS A 54 -2.20 -14.80 -9.26
N ALA A 55 -1.62 -13.76 -8.67
CA ALA A 55 -0.27 -13.32 -8.95
C ALA A 55 0.30 -12.53 -7.77
N ALA A 56 1.63 -12.49 -7.68
CA ALA A 56 2.37 -11.61 -6.77
C ALA A 56 3.53 -10.98 -7.52
N ASP A 57 3.89 -9.75 -7.19
CA ASP A 57 5.02 -9.06 -7.80
C ASP A 57 5.68 -8.04 -6.86
N VAL A 58 6.96 -7.78 -7.10
CA VAL A 58 7.72 -6.71 -6.44
C VAL A 58 8.33 -5.84 -7.52
N ALA A 59 7.90 -4.58 -7.58
CA ALA A 59 8.32 -3.62 -8.58
C ALA A 59 8.94 -2.40 -7.92
N SER A 60 10.04 -1.90 -8.47
CA SER A 60 10.57 -0.61 -8.05
C SER A 60 9.73 0.51 -8.67
N ASP A 61 9.64 1.64 -7.98
CA ASP A 61 8.87 2.78 -8.47
C ASP A 61 9.48 3.42 -9.74
N ASP A 62 10.75 3.12 -10.05
CA ASP A 62 11.46 3.53 -11.26
C ASP A 62 11.41 2.47 -12.39
N SER A 63 10.74 1.33 -12.19
CA SER A 63 10.64 0.29 -13.20
C SER A 63 9.72 0.71 -14.35
N VAL A 64 10.34 1.17 -15.45
CA VAL A 64 9.69 1.30 -16.77
C VAL A 64 9.60 -0.06 -17.48
N GLU A 65 10.39 -1.03 -17.01
CA GLU A 65 10.38 -2.38 -17.52
C GLU A 65 9.10 -3.10 -17.07
N GLY A 66 8.37 -3.70 -18.02
CA GLY A 66 7.19 -4.51 -17.73
C GLY A 66 7.51 -5.73 -16.85
N PRO A 67 6.64 -6.75 -16.78
CA PRO A 67 6.81 -7.92 -15.89
C PRO A 67 8.17 -8.63 -15.96
N LYS A 68 8.91 -8.48 -17.07
CA LYS A 68 10.24 -9.06 -17.27
C LYS A 68 11.35 -8.38 -16.45
N GLY A 69 11.20 -7.11 -16.09
CA GLY A 69 12.19 -6.33 -15.31
C GLY A 69 11.98 -6.39 -13.79
N ARG A 70 10.90 -7.03 -13.35
CA ARG A 70 10.52 -7.16 -11.94
C ARG A 70 10.36 -8.63 -11.56
N TRP A 71 10.53 -8.97 -10.28
CA TRP A 71 10.12 -10.28 -9.82
C TRP A 71 8.59 -10.37 -9.85
N ALA A 72 8.08 -11.43 -10.43
CA ALA A 72 6.65 -11.72 -10.45
C ALA A 72 6.41 -13.22 -10.55
N ILE A 73 5.34 -13.68 -9.90
CA ILE A 73 4.80 -15.03 -10.03
C ILE A 73 3.33 -14.96 -10.45
N GLU A 74 2.89 -15.92 -11.25
CA GLU A 74 1.51 -16.03 -11.74
C GLU A 74 1.04 -17.49 -11.70
N LEU A 75 -0.22 -17.70 -11.32
CA LEU A 75 -0.85 -19.01 -11.32
C LEU A 75 -0.84 -19.61 -12.73
N VAL A 76 -0.35 -20.84 -12.85
CA VAL A 76 -0.39 -21.60 -14.11
C VAL A 76 -1.84 -21.94 -14.47
N PRO A 77 -2.27 -21.81 -15.73
CA PRO A 77 -3.63 -22.19 -16.14
C PRO A 77 -3.99 -23.62 -15.71
N GLY A 78 -5.13 -23.77 -15.05
CA GLY A 78 -5.62 -25.06 -14.56
C GLY A 78 -5.03 -25.53 -13.22
N ALA A 79 -4.01 -24.84 -12.68
CA ALA A 79 -3.51 -25.13 -11.34
C ALA A 79 -4.48 -24.63 -10.25
N LYS A 80 -4.42 -25.26 -9.07
CA LYS A 80 -5.19 -24.81 -7.90
C LYS A 80 -4.51 -23.56 -7.30
N PRO A 81 -5.23 -22.45 -7.10
CA PRO A 81 -4.66 -21.27 -6.46
C PRO A 81 -4.31 -21.54 -4.99
N LEU A 82 -3.22 -20.94 -4.53
CA LEU A 82 -2.92 -20.81 -3.11
C LEU A 82 -3.98 -19.91 -2.46
N THR A 83 -4.60 -20.40 -1.40
CA THR A 83 -5.42 -19.55 -0.51
C THR A 83 -4.49 -18.89 0.49
N VAL A 84 -4.54 -17.56 0.57
CA VAL A 84 -3.81 -16.78 1.57
C VAL A 84 -4.82 -16.27 2.60
N HIS A 85 -4.60 -16.61 3.86
CA HIS A 85 -5.44 -16.22 5.00
C HIS A 85 -4.97 -14.89 5.61
N PRO A 86 -5.83 -14.15 6.34
CA PRO A 86 -5.42 -13.01 7.15
C PRO A 86 -4.21 -13.35 8.03
N GLY A 87 -3.20 -12.48 8.03
CA GLY A 87 -1.92 -12.70 8.74
C GLY A 87 -0.89 -13.56 8.01
N GLU A 88 -1.30 -14.37 7.02
CA GLU A 88 -0.36 -15.13 6.19
C GLU A 88 0.35 -14.23 5.17
N CYS A 89 1.55 -14.65 4.79
CA CYS A 89 2.46 -13.84 3.99
C CYS A 89 2.96 -14.58 2.75
N VAL A 90 3.19 -13.80 1.69
CA VAL A 90 3.90 -14.22 0.49
C VAL A 90 5.29 -13.61 0.53
N ALA A 91 6.33 -14.45 0.36
CA ALA A 91 7.72 -14.02 0.40
C ALA A 91 8.25 -13.70 -1.00
N PHE A 92 9.02 -12.62 -1.10
CA PHE A 92 9.76 -12.27 -2.31
C PHE A 92 10.73 -13.40 -2.71
N GLY A 93 10.82 -13.68 -4.01
CA GLY A 93 11.73 -14.68 -4.57
C GLY A 93 11.34 -16.14 -4.30
N LYS A 94 10.26 -16.39 -3.54
CA LYS A 94 9.83 -17.76 -3.22
C LYS A 94 9.04 -18.38 -4.37
N LEU A 95 9.43 -19.59 -4.75
CA LEU A 95 8.64 -20.43 -5.65
C LEU A 95 7.45 -21.03 -4.90
N ILE A 96 6.30 -21.07 -5.57
CA ILE A 96 5.04 -21.61 -5.03
C ILE A 96 4.53 -22.65 -6.01
N ASP A 97 4.15 -23.82 -5.51
CA ASP A 97 3.61 -24.89 -6.34
C ASP A 97 2.38 -24.42 -7.13
N GLY A 98 2.34 -24.72 -8.42
CA GLY A 98 1.28 -24.27 -9.33
C GLY A 98 1.48 -22.85 -9.88
N TYR A 99 2.55 -22.15 -9.52
CA TYR A 99 2.88 -20.81 -10.06
C TYR A 99 4.12 -20.87 -10.95
N ARG A 100 4.15 -20.01 -11.97
CA ARG A 100 5.32 -19.75 -12.81
C ARG A 100 5.89 -18.38 -12.51
N GLN A 101 7.20 -18.23 -12.65
CA GLN A 101 7.90 -16.95 -12.54
C GLN A 101 7.87 -16.22 -13.90
N LEU A 102 7.59 -14.91 -13.91
CA LEU A 102 7.46 -14.09 -15.13
C LEU A 102 8.60 -13.07 -15.35
N GLY A 103 9.59 -13.05 -14.45
CA GLY A 103 10.77 -12.17 -14.52
C GLY A 103 11.95 -12.79 -13.78
N GLU A 104 13.02 -12.03 -13.56
CA GLU A 104 14.19 -12.51 -12.80
C GLU A 104 14.07 -12.14 -11.32
N ILE A 105 14.63 -12.98 -10.44
CA ILE A 105 14.87 -12.61 -9.05
C ILE A 105 16.15 -11.78 -9.04
N ARG A 106 16.01 -10.46 -9.08
CA ARG A 106 17.13 -9.53 -8.90
C ARG A 106 17.23 -9.12 -7.44
N PRO A 107 18.46 -8.97 -6.88
CA PRO A 107 18.62 -8.40 -5.56
C PRO A 107 17.96 -7.02 -5.49
N LEU A 108 17.26 -6.77 -4.39
CA LEU A 108 16.67 -5.47 -4.12
C LEU A 108 17.78 -4.49 -3.72
N GLU A 109 17.74 -3.29 -4.28
CA GLU A 109 18.83 -2.32 -4.22
C GLU A 109 18.64 -1.36 -3.04
N GLU A 110 19.72 -1.11 -2.30
CA GLU A 110 19.77 -0.11 -1.24
C GLU A 110 19.37 1.28 -1.75
N GLY A 111 18.60 2.01 -0.95
CA GLY A 111 18.12 3.35 -1.28
C GLY A 111 16.94 3.39 -2.24
N LYS A 112 16.48 2.25 -2.75
CA LYS A 112 15.28 2.17 -3.60
C LYS A 112 14.01 1.90 -2.80
N THR A 113 12.90 2.42 -3.33
CA THR A 113 11.54 2.13 -2.88
C THR A 113 10.88 1.16 -3.85
N TYR A 114 10.21 0.17 -3.28
CA TYR A 114 9.51 -0.90 -4.00
C TYR A 114 8.07 -1.00 -3.51
N SER A 115 7.20 -1.43 -4.42
CA SER A 115 5.85 -1.90 -4.11
C SER A 115 5.82 -3.43 -4.18
N PHE A 116 5.14 -4.04 -3.22
CA PHE A 116 4.80 -5.46 -3.20
C PHE A 116 3.30 -5.58 -3.47
N GLY A 117 2.94 -6.20 -4.60
CA GLY A 117 1.56 -6.42 -5.00
C GLY A 117 1.12 -7.88 -4.83
N LEU A 118 -0.09 -8.10 -4.30
CA LEU A 118 -0.82 -9.37 -4.37
C LEU A 118 -2.12 -9.17 -5.13
N ARG A 119 -2.34 -9.99 -6.17
CA ARG A 119 -3.56 -9.97 -6.99
C ARG A 119 -4.41 -11.19 -6.69
N ARG A 120 -5.69 -10.99 -6.36
CA ARG A 120 -6.66 -12.09 -6.15
C ARG A 120 -7.32 -12.54 -7.45
N GLY A 121 -7.70 -13.82 -7.52
CA GLY A 121 -8.31 -14.46 -8.70
C GLY A 121 -9.78 -14.83 -8.55
N ASP A 122 -10.31 -14.80 -7.34
CA ASP A 122 -11.66 -15.25 -6.94
C ASP A 122 -12.76 -14.17 -7.08
N ARG A 123 -12.41 -12.92 -7.38
CA ARG A 123 -13.38 -11.85 -7.68
C ARG A 123 -13.14 -11.27 -9.07
N ILE A 124 -13.98 -11.63 -10.03
CA ILE A 124 -13.76 -11.33 -11.46
C ILE A 124 -14.27 -9.92 -11.86
N ASN A 125 -15.24 -9.33 -11.14
CA ASN A 125 -15.93 -8.10 -11.59
C ASN A 125 -15.49 -6.80 -10.89
N ASP A 126 -14.54 -6.84 -9.96
CA ASP A 126 -14.10 -5.66 -9.21
C ASP A 126 -12.58 -5.50 -9.31
N TRP A 127 -12.14 -4.67 -10.25
CA TRP A 127 -10.73 -4.43 -10.55
C TRP A 127 -9.99 -3.70 -9.41
N VAL A 128 -10.74 -2.94 -8.62
CA VAL A 128 -10.24 -2.12 -7.51
C VAL A 128 -10.04 -3.01 -6.27
N SER A 129 -11.00 -3.88 -5.92
CA SER A 129 -10.81 -4.83 -4.80
C SER A 129 -9.90 -6.02 -5.11
N LYS A 130 -9.28 -6.05 -6.29
CA LYS A 130 -8.46 -7.17 -6.75
C LYS A 130 -6.98 -7.09 -6.37
N LEU A 131 -6.50 -5.89 -6.03
CA LEU A 131 -5.10 -5.62 -5.78
C LEU A 131 -4.87 -5.21 -4.34
N TYR A 132 -3.96 -5.92 -3.69
CA TYR A 132 -3.39 -5.54 -2.41
C TYR A 132 -1.97 -5.02 -2.65
N VAL A 133 -1.59 -3.91 -2.01
CA VAL A 133 -0.28 -3.29 -2.17
C VAL A 133 0.30 -2.90 -0.81
N GLY A 134 1.59 -3.14 -0.63
CA GLY A 134 2.37 -2.53 0.43
C GLY A 134 3.65 -1.94 -0.16
N VAL A 135 4.10 -0.81 0.38
CA VAL A 135 5.30 -0.10 -0.09
C VAL A 135 6.39 -0.22 0.96
N PHE A 136 7.64 -0.39 0.54
CA PHE A 136 8.79 -0.48 1.42
C PHE A 136 10.04 0.12 0.78
N CYS A 137 10.98 0.60 1.59
CA CYS A 137 12.31 0.97 1.12
C CYS A 137 13.37 -0.01 1.62
N VAL A 138 14.49 -0.06 0.90
CA VAL A 138 15.63 -0.92 1.23
C VAL A 138 16.72 -0.06 1.87
N MET A 139 17.17 -0.46 3.05
CA MET A 139 18.27 0.17 3.77
C MET A 139 19.35 -0.86 4.07
N ARG A 140 20.63 -0.48 4.02
CA ARG A 140 21.70 -1.30 4.56
C ARG A 140 21.93 -0.99 6.03
N LEU A 141 21.98 -2.01 6.86
CA LEU A 141 22.31 -1.93 8.28
C LEU A 141 23.83 -1.84 8.47
N SER A 142 24.26 -1.40 9.65
CA SER A 142 25.68 -1.29 10.00
C SER A 142 26.44 -2.62 9.96
N ASP A 143 25.74 -3.75 10.11
CA ASP A 143 26.28 -5.10 9.98
C ASP A 143 26.35 -5.61 8.53
N GLY A 144 25.97 -4.78 7.56
CA GLY A 144 26.00 -5.08 6.13
C GLY A 144 24.76 -5.77 5.58
N ARG A 145 23.81 -6.20 6.43
CA ARG A 145 22.54 -6.81 5.99
C ARG A 145 21.59 -5.76 5.42
N LEU A 146 20.68 -6.21 4.56
CA LEU A 146 19.58 -5.37 4.09
C LEU A 146 18.39 -5.43 5.06
N ALA A 147 17.80 -4.27 5.29
CA ALA A 147 16.54 -4.08 5.99
C ALA A 147 15.47 -3.61 5.00
N TYR A 148 14.28 -4.19 5.09
CA TYR A 148 13.12 -3.84 4.28
C TYR A 148 12.09 -3.14 5.15
N LEU A 149 12.07 -1.80 5.06
CA LEU A 149 11.31 -0.96 5.98
C LEU A 149 9.99 -0.51 5.33
N PRO A 150 8.84 -0.88 5.89
CA PRO A 150 7.54 -0.56 5.29
C PRO A 150 7.19 0.92 5.46
N TYR A 151 6.40 1.40 4.51
CA TYR A 151 5.55 2.58 4.69
C TYR A 151 4.25 2.10 5.33
N VAL A 152 3.76 2.81 6.35
CA VAL A 152 2.55 2.41 7.09
C VAL A 152 1.50 3.49 6.93
N ASP A 153 0.41 3.17 6.23
CA ASP A 153 -0.72 4.07 6.07
C ASP A 153 -1.61 4.05 7.32
N HIS A 154 -2.08 5.23 7.73
CA HIS A 154 -2.93 5.42 8.89
C HIS A 154 -4.37 5.76 8.49
N PRO A 155 -5.37 5.47 9.37
CA PRO A 155 -6.76 5.81 9.13
C PRO A 155 -7.03 7.32 8.93
N ASP A 156 -6.15 8.18 9.46
CA ASP A 156 -6.24 9.64 9.30
C ASP A 156 -5.70 10.15 7.94
N GLY A 157 -5.26 9.24 7.06
CA GLY A 157 -4.73 9.54 5.74
C GLY A 157 -3.26 9.95 5.75
N THR A 158 -2.56 9.88 6.89
CA THR A 158 -1.12 10.06 6.97
C THR A 158 -0.38 8.74 6.72
N THR A 159 0.92 8.82 6.41
CA THR A 159 1.78 7.64 6.24
C THR A 159 3.03 7.78 7.11
N THR A 160 3.38 6.75 7.88
CA THR A 160 4.70 6.63 8.50
C THR A 160 5.73 6.37 7.41
N TYR A 161 6.61 7.33 7.20
CA TYR A 161 7.73 7.18 6.30
C TYR A 161 8.92 6.55 7.04
N PRO A 162 9.47 5.43 6.55
CA PRO A 162 10.68 4.82 7.12
C PRO A 162 11.92 5.72 6.92
N PRO A 163 13.03 5.49 7.65
CA PRO A 163 14.25 6.31 7.54
C PRO A 163 14.88 6.37 6.13
N CYS A 164 14.68 5.36 5.28
CA CYS A 164 15.09 5.37 3.87
C CYS A 164 13.99 5.88 2.92
N GLY A 165 12.89 6.38 3.48
CA GLY A 165 11.69 6.71 2.74
C GLY A 165 11.83 7.99 1.92
N ARG A 166 11.14 8.02 0.79
CA ARG A 166 10.94 9.21 -0.06
C ARG A 166 9.45 9.54 -0.08
N TYR A 167 9.09 10.77 -0.42
CA TYR A 167 7.67 11.15 -0.51
C TYR A 167 6.93 10.30 -1.56
N ILE A 168 5.84 9.63 -1.17
CA ILE A 168 5.05 8.76 -2.06
C ILE A 168 3.63 9.28 -2.33
N GLY A 169 3.32 10.51 -1.90
CA GLY A 169 2.03 11.16 -2.20
C GLY A 169 1.17 11.46 -0.98
N SER A 170 1.35 10.72 0.12
CA SER A 170 0.60 10.91 1.36
C SER A 170 1.30 11.88 2.34
N PRO A 171 0.56 12.67 3.12
CA PRO A 171 1.14 13.47 4.21
C PRO A 171 1.94 12.59 5.20
N PRO A 172 3.10 13.05 5.69
CA PRO A 172 3.86 12.30 6.68
C PRO A 172 3.14 12.29 8.03
N ALA A 173 3.09 11.11 8.63
CA ALA A 173 2.66 10.91 10.01
C ALA A 173 3.71 11.43 11.01
N SER A 174 3.31 11.67 12.25
CA SER A 174 4.19 12.18 13.31
C SER A 174 5.19 11.15 13.84
N ASP A 175 4.96 9.87 13.56
CA ASP A 175 5.77 8.73 14.01
C ASP A 175 6.83 8.27 12.98
N GLY A 176 6.94 8.97 11.85
CA GLY A 176 7.93 8.72 10.80
C GLY A 176 8.80 9.93 10.50
N ILE A 177 9.59 9.83 9.42
CA ILE A 177 10.32 10.98 8.90
C ILE A 177 9.40 11.89 8.07
N ASN A 178 9.79 13.15 7.90
CA ASN A 178 9.20 14.03 6.88
C ASN A 178 10.14 14.05 5.65
N PRO A 179 9.89 13.23 4.62
CA PRO A 179 10.80 13.13 3.48
C PRO A 179 10.76 14.43 2.64
N PRO A 180 11.87 14.80 1.98
CA PRO A 180 11.87 15.89 1.03
C PRO A 180 10.79 15.68 -0.03
N ARG A 181 9.94 16.69 -0.25
CA ARG A 181 8.96 16.66 -1.34
C ARG A 181 9.66 16.93 -2.67
N PRO A 182 9.28 16.25 -3.76
CA PRO A 182 9.76 16.65 -5.07
C PRO A 182 9.36 18.10 -5.35
N PRO A 183 10.20 18.89 -6.04
CA PRO A 183 9.85 20.25 -6.42
C PRO A 183 8.53 20.23 -7.19
N SER A 184 7.57 21.05 -6.76
CA SER A 184 6.25 21.13 -7.38
C SER A 184 6.39 21.45 -8.87
N SER A 185 6.18 20.48 -9.74
CA SER A 185 6.08 20.74 -11.17
C SER A 185 4.74 21.45 -11.43
N LEU A 186 4.87 22.70 -11.87
CA LEU A 186 3.87 23.64 -12.42
C LEU A 186 3.23 24.63 -11.42
N PRO A 187 3.52 25.93 -11.54
CA PRO A 187 2.54 26.92 -11.14
C PRO A 187 1.30 26.72 -12.02
N ILE A 188 0.15 26.50 -11.39
CA ILE A 188 -1.14 26.71 -12.06
C ILE A 188 -1.19 28.21 -12.32
N ASN A 189 -0.76 28.62 -13.51
CA ASN A 189 -1.05 29.95 -14.03
C ASN A 189 -2.57 30.04 -14.15
N ASN A 190 -3.21 30.57 -13.11
CA ASN A 190 -4.50 31.21 -13.26
C ASN A 190 -4.28 32.40 -14.18
N GLN A 191 -4.69 32.26 -15.44
CA GLN A 191 -4.87 33.37 -16.35
C GLN A 191 -6.31 33.35 -16.87
N PRO A 192 -6.84 34.54 -17.18
CA PRO A 192 -8.03 35.11 -16.53
C PRO A 192 -9.37 34.65 -17.10
#